data_AF-A0AAD7KGH7-F1
#
_entry.id   AF-A0AAD7KGH7-F1
#
_cell.length_a   1.000
_cell.length_b   1.000
_cell.length_c   1.000
_cell.angle_alpha   90.00
_cell.angle_beta   90.00
_cell.angle_gamma   90.00
#
_symmetry.space_group_name_H-M   'P 1'
#
loop_
_entity.id
_entity.type
_entity.pdbx_description
1 polymer ?
#
loop_
_entity_poly.entity_id
_entity_poly.type
_entity_poly.pdbx_seq_one_letter_code
_entity_poly.pdbx_strand_id
1 'polypeptide(L)'
;PYPEIRKLINDHLTSLRDAGVVLTLLTIRAIMVAHIEDGAPGLLGSAVGSDGTKFRCSESFVRRYLRNTMGWSQRRATKAAQKLPAN
;
A
#
# COMPACT_ATOMS: atom_id res chain seq x y z
N PRO A 1 -3.19 0.11 16.74
CA PRO A 1 -1.75 -0.17 16.91
C PRO A 1 -0.91 0.72 15.97
N TYR A 2 0.17 1.33 16.47
CA TYR A 2 1.12 2.17 15.72
C TYR A 2 0.52 3.35 14.92
N PRO A 3 -0.14 4.33 15.58
CA PRO A 3 -0.76 5.47 14.89
C PRO A 3 0.25 6.33 14.11
N GLU A 4 1.46 6.52 14.64
CA GLU A 4 2.50 7.34 14.01
C GLU A 4 3.01 6.72 12.70
N ILE A 5 3.35 5.43 12.71
CA ILE A 5 3.79 4.71 11.49
C ILE A 5 2.68 4.71 10.45
N ARG A 6 1.43 4.53 10.87
CA ARG A 6 0.26 4.59 9.98
C ARG A 6 0.15 5.95 9.31
N LYS A 7 0.35 7.04 10.06
CA LYS A 7 0.33 8.40 9.54
C LYS A 7 1.46 8.62 8.53
N LEU A 8 2.69 8.25 8.86
CA LEU A 8 3.85 8.37 7.96
C LEU A 8 3.65 7.61 6.64
N ILE A 9 3.12 6.39 6.70
CA ILE A 9 2.78 5.61 5.50
C ILE A 9 1.72 6.33 4.66
N ASN A 10 0.65 6.80 5.29
CA ASN A 10 -0.45 7.45 4.59
C ASN A 10 0.01 8.76 3.92
N ASP A 11 0.78 9.59 4.64
CA ASP A 11 1.29 10.87 4.15
C ASP A 11 2.25 10.64 2.98
N HIS A 12 3.17 9.66 3.09
CA HIS A 12 4.10 9.32 2.01
C HIS A 12 3.37 8.83 0.75
N LEU A 13 2.44 7.88 0.89
CA LEU A 13 1.67 7.37 -0.26
C LEU A 13 0.80 8.46 -0.90
N THR A 14 0.22 9.36 -0.10
CA THR A 14 -0.59 10.48 -0.58
C THR A 14 0.27 11.48 -1.35
N SER A 15 1.43 11.86 -0.82
CA SER A 15 2.35 12.78 -1.50
C SER A 15 2.81 12.27 -2.87
N LEU A 16 3.11 10.97 -3.00
CA LEU A 16 3.49 10.37 -4.28
C LEU A 16 2.34 10.39 -5.27
N ARG A 17 1.12 10.11 -4.80
CA ARG A 17 -0.07 10.14 -5.64
C ARG A 17 -0.39 11.55 -6.12
N ASP A 18 -0.28 12.54 -5.24
CA ASP A 18 -0.53 13.95 -5.56
C ASP A 18 0.54 14.49 -6.54
N ALA A 19 1.76 13.98 -6.46
CA ALA A 19 2.83 14.23 -7.43
C ALA A 19 2.64 13.50 -8.77
N GLY A 20 1.55 12.73 -8.95
CA GLY A 20 1.25 12.00 -10.18
C GLY A 20 2.08 10.72 -10.38
N VAL A 21 2.80 10.25 -9.35
CA VAL A 21 3.60 9.02 -9.43
C VAL A 21 2.67 7.80 -9.50
N VAL A 22 2.93 6.91 -10.46
CA VAL A 22 2.17 5.67 -10.59
C VAL A 22 2.54 4.71 -9.46
N LEU A 23 1.59 4.46 -8.56
CA LEU A 23 1.75 3.54 -7.44
C LEU A 23 1.25 2.14 -7.82
N THR A 24 2.17 1.19 -7.87
CA THR A 24 1.87 -0.24 -8.02
C THR A 24 1.74 -0.92 -6.65
N LEU A 25 1.08 -2.07 -6.57
CA LEU A 25 0.96 -2.77 -5.28
C LEU A 25 2.32 -3.17 -4.70
N LEU A 26 3.29 -3.49 -5.57
CA LEU A 26 4.67 -3.80 -5.17
C LEU A 26 5.38 -2.60 -4.55
N THR A 27 5.30 -1.42 -5.18
CA THR A 27 5.93 -0.19 -4.68
C THR A 27 5.28 0.27 -3.38
N ILE A 28 3.95 0.23 -3.28
CA ILE A 28 3.22 0.52 -2.03
C ILE A 28 3.67 -0.45 -0.92
N ARG A 29 3.75 -1.74 -1.22
CA ARG A 29 4.21 -2.75 -0.27
C ARG A 29 5.63 -2.45 0.23
N ALA A 30 6.55 -2.11 -0.67
CA ALA A 30 7.93 -1.77 -0.32
C ALA A 30 7.98 -0.55 0.62
N ILE A 31 7.22 0.50 0.31
CA ILE A 31 7.12 1.70 1.16
C ILE A 31 6.57 1.35 2.55
N MET A 32 5.51 0.54 2.60
CA MET A 32 4.94 0.10 3.89
C MET A 32 5.94 -0.73 4.70
N VAL A 33 6.67 -1.66 4.06
CA VAL A 33 7.69 -2.46 4.74
C VAL A 33 8.80 -1.56 5.29
N ALA A 34 9.33 -0.63 4.49
CA ALA A 34 10.39 0.27 4.93
C ALA A 34 10.01 1.08 6.17
N HIS A 35 8.82 1.69 6.18
CA HIS A 35 8.32 2.44 7.34
C HIS A 35 8.05 1.56 8.57
N ILE A 36 7.62 0.31 8.36
CA ILE A 36 7.41 -0.64 9.46
C ILE A 36 8.76 -1.13 10.01
N GLU A 37 9.75 -1.41 9.16
CA GLU A 37 11.09 -1.81 9.59
C GLU A 37 11.77 -0.72 10.39
N ASP A 38 11.62 0.54 9.99
CA ASP A 38 12.20 1.70 10.67
C ASP A 38 11.49 2.00 12.01
N GLY A 39 10.15 2.08 12.00
CA GLY A 39 9.38 2.49 13.18
C GLY A 39 8.99 1.36 14.14
N ALA A 40 8.93 0.11 13.69
CA ALA A 40 8.53 -1.05 14.47
C ALA A 40 9.12 -2.36 13.92
N PRO A 41 10.46 -2.53 13.94
CA PRO A 41 11.13 -3.70 13.36
C PRO A 41 10.61 -5.04 13.93
N GLY A 42 10.23 -5.07 15.21
CA GLY A 42 9.64 -6.24 15.87
C GLY A 42 8.26 -6.65 15.33
N LEU A 43 7.61 -5.82 14.52
CA LEU A 43 6.32 -6.15 13.92
C LEU A 43 6.49 -7.17 12.77
N LEU A 44 7.57 -7.09 12.01
CA LEU A 44 7.80 -7.99 10.87
C LEU A 44 8.47 -9.28 11.34
N GLY A 45 7.82 -10.41 11.10
CA GLY A 45 8.41 -11.72 11.38
C GLY A 45 8.52 -12.12 12.86
N SER A 46 8.32 -11.20 13.80
CA SER A 46 8.38 -11.45 15.25
C SER A 46 7.04 -11.27 15.97
N ALA A 47 6.15 -10.40 15.48
CA ALA A 47 4.80 -10.32 16.00
C ALA A 47 3.98 -11.55 15.60
N VAL A 48 3.67 -12.37 16.59
CA VAL A 48 2.83 -13.56 16.47
C VAL A 48 1.38 -13.14 16.74
N GLY A 49 0.51 -13.29 15.74
CA GLY A 49 -0.93 -13.14 15.93
C GLY A 49 -1.47 -14.19 16.90
N SER A 50 -2.73 -14.05 17.34
CA SER A 50 -3.40 -15.01 18.23
C SER A 50 -3.25 -16.46 17.79
N ASP A 51 -3.15 -16.67 16.47
CA ASP A 51 -3.14 -17.99 15.83
C ASP A 51 -1.70 -18.51 15.57
N GLY A 52 -0.68 -17.91 16.18
CA GLY A 52 0.72 -18.34 15.97
C GLY A 52 1.36 -17.80 14.68
N THR A 53 0.62 -17.06 13.86
CA THR A 53 1.12 -16.58 12.56
C THR A 53 1.89 -15.28 12.68
N LYS A 54 3.04 -15.20 11.99
CA LYS A 54 3.86 -13.99 11.97
C LYS A 54 3.23 -12.94 11.07
N PHE A 55 3.18 -11.69 11.52
CA PHE A 55 2.76 -10.60 10.65
C PHE A 55 3.71 -10.48 9.46
N ARG A 56 3.11 -10.43 8.27
CA ARG A 56 3.77 -10.14 7.00
C ARG A 56 2.96 -9.04 6.32
N CYS A 57 3.66 -8.03 5.83
CA CYS A 57 3.07 -7.04 4.93
C CYS A 57 2.84 -7.69 3.55
N SER A 58 1.87 -8.61 3.45
CA SER A 58 1.53 -9.33 2.23
C SER A 58 0.76 -8.43 1.26
N GLU A 59 0.70 -8.79 -0.03
CA GLU A 59 -0.15 -8.05 -0.97
C GLU A 59 -1.62 -8.01 -0.54
N SER A 60 -2.14 -9.10 0.04
CA SER A 60 -3.51 -9.15 0.56
C SER A 60 -3.74 -8.18 1.71
N PHE A 61 -2.77 -8.05 2.61
CA PHE A 61 -2.78 -7.04 3.66
C PHE A 61 -2.76 -5.63 3.07
N VAL A 62 -1.86 -5.34 2.12
CA VAL A 62 -1.76 -4.02 1.48
C VAL A 62 -3.07 -3.65 0.79
N ARG A 63 -3.68 -4.55 0.01
CA ARG A 63 -4.98 -4.30 -0.63
C ARG A 63 -6.06 -3.97 0.40
N ARG A 64 -6.12 -4.75 1.49
CA ARG A 64 -7.08 -4.52 2.58
C ARG A 64 -6.81 -3.18 3.27
N TYR A 65 -5.55 -2.85 3.50
CA TYR A 65 -5.13 -1.59 4.10
C TYR A 65 -5.56 -0.40 3.24
N LEU A 66 -5.20 -0.39 1.95
CA LEU A 66 -5.58 0.67 1.01
C LEU A 66 -7.09 0.88 0.96
N ARG A 67 -7.87 -0.21 0.88
CA ARG A 67 -9.33 -0.14 0.84
C ARG A 67 -9.93 0.38 2.15
N ASN A 68 -9.54 -0.19 3.29
CA ASN A 68 -10.22 0.06 4.56
C ASN A 68 -9.67 1.26 5.33
N THR A 69 -8.40 1.62 5.13
CA THR A 69 -7.75 2.76 5.79
C THR A 69 -7.78 4.01 4.95
N MET A 70 -7.41 3.91 3.67
CA MET A 70 -7.28 5.08 2.81
C MET A 70 -8.49 5.29 1.90
N GLY A 71 -9.42 4.32 1.81
CA GLY A 71 -10.53 4.37 0.87
C GLY A 71 -10.10 4.21 -0.60
N TRP A 72 -8.89 3.70 -0.84
CA TRP A 72 -8.30 3.61 -2.17
C TRP A 72 -8.62 2.26 -2.82
N SER A 73 -8.98 2.31 -4.09
CA SER A 73 -9.14 1.14 -4.94
C SER A 73 -8.07 1.13 -6.04
N GLN A 74 -7.65 -0.07 -6.44
CA GLN A 74 -6.74 -0.22 -7.56
C GLN A 74 -7.47 0.16 -8.85
N ARG A 75 -7.03 1.24 -9.51
CA ARG A 75 -7.53 1.60 -10.84
C ARG A 75 -6.76 0.81 -11.89
N ARG A 76 -7.49 0.07 -12.73
CA ARG A 76 -6.92 -0.55 -13.94
C ARG A 76 -7.04 0.48 -15.06
N ALA A 77 -5.94 0.71 -15.79
CA ALA A 77 -6.00 1.55 -16.98
C ALA A 77 -7.09 1.01 -17.93
N THR A 78 -8.04 1.87 -18.30
CA THR A 78 -9.10 1.54 -19.26
C THR A 78 -8.51 1.55 -20.67
N LYS A 79 -8.59 0.43 -21.40
CA LYS A 79 -8.10 0.29 -22.79
C LYS A 79 -8.93 1.07 -23.84
N ALA A 80 -9.71 2.07 -23.45
CA ALA A 80 -10.72 2.69 -24.29
C ALA A 80 -10.17 3.69 -25.34
N ALA A 81 -8.89 4.05 -25.29
CA ALA A 81 -8.31 5.09 -26.16
C ALA A 81 -7.90 4.61 -27.57
N GLN A 82 -8.23 3.39 -28.00
CA GLN A 82 -7.82 2.85 -29.31
C GLN A 82 -8.86 2.97 -30.43
N LYS A 83 -9.76 3.96 -30.38
CA LYS A 83 -10.60 4.27 -31.55
C LYS A 83 -10.16 5.59 -32.17
N LEU A 84 -9.27 5.50 -33.16
CA LEU A 84 -9.09 6.55 -34.16
C LEU A 84 -10.35 6.57 -35.06
N PRO A 85 -10.96 7.73 -35.34
CA PRO A 85 -12.03 7.80 -36.33
C PRO A 85 -11.49 7.44 -37.71
N ALA A 86 -12.28 6.68 -38.48
CA ALA A 86 -11.98 6.43 -39.89
C ALA A 86 -12.12 7.74 -40.67
N ASN A 87 -11.15 7.99 -41.56
CA ASN A 87 -11.07 9.17 -42.42
C ASN A 87 -12.08 9.11 -43.56
#